data_AF-A0A2E9X070-F1
#
_entry.id   AF-A0A2E9X070-F1
#
_cell.length_a   1.000
_cell.length_b   1.000
_cell.length_c   1.000
_cell.angle_alpha   90.00
_cell.angle_beta   90.00
_cell.angle_gamma   90.00
#
_symmetry.space_group_name_H-M   'P 1'
#
loop_
_entity.id
_entity.type
_entity.pdbx_description
1 polymer ?
#
loop_
_entity_poly.entity_id
_entity_poly.type
_entity_poly.pdbx_seq_one_letter_code
_entity_poly.pdbx_strand_id
1 'polypeptide(L)'
;MVLAFAPVYLDPSAYALAAAYVDTDGITWEEKVLHFSDGSYIEGGVFHDPSGERAQIERPHQVFTRWYGFALTFPETEIWSDGSGR
;
A
#
# COMPACT_ATOMS: atom_id res chain seq x y z
N MET A 1 -5.75 12.83 -15.91
CA MET A 1 -4.72 11.83 -15.56
C MET A 1 -4.67 11.79 -14.06
N VAL A 2 -5.38 10.85 -13.43
CA VAL A 2 -5.31 10.66 -11.98
C VAL A 2 -3.99 9.94 -11.71
N LEU A 3 -3.21 10.42 -10.74
CA LEU A 3 -1.96 9.77 -10.36
C LEU A 3 -2.33 8.47 -9.65
N ALA A 4 -2.15 7.33 -10.33
CA ALA A 4 -2.19 6.04 -9.66
C ALA A 4 -1.10 6.05 -8.58
N PHE A 5 -1.50 5.89 -7.32
CA PHE A 5 -0.57 5.86 -6.21
C PHE A 5 -0.47 4.42 -5.69
N ALA A 6 0.71 4.05 -5.20
CA ALA A 6 0.99 2.70 -4.73
C ALA A 6 1.11 2.70 -3.20
N PRO A 7 0.01 2.56 -2.44
CA PRO A 7 0.10 2.46 -1.00
C PRO A 7 0.90 1.23 -0.62
N VAL A 8 1.85 1.44 0.29
CA VAL A 8 2.54 0.37 1.02
C VAL A 8 1.79 0.19 2.34
N TYR A 9 1.37 -1.03 2.62
CA TYR A 9 0.58 -1.34 3.80
C TYR A 9 1.05 -2.66 4.43
N LEU A 10 0.89 -2.76 5.76
CA LEU A 10 1.14 -4.00 6.50
C LEU A 10 -0.14 -4.80 6.54
N ASP A 11 -0.16 -5.97 5.92
CA ASP A 11 -1.28 -6.90 6.00
C ASP A 11 -1.30 -7.56 7.39
N PRO A 12 -2.34 -7.32 8.22
CA PRO A 12 -2.41 -7.86 9.58
C PRO A 12 -2.66 -9.37 9.61
N SER A 13 -3.08 -9.99 8.52
CA SER A 13 -3.33 -11.44 8.45
C SER A 13 -2.05 -12.24 8.17
N ALA A 14 -1.19 -11.71 7.30
CA ALA A 14 0.04 -12.34 6.86
C ALA A 14 1.29 -11.79 7.57
N TYR A 15 1.14 -10.68 8.30
CA TYR A 15 2.26 -9.89 8.84
C TYR A 15 3.30 -9.56 7.77
N ALA A 16 2.80 -9.28 6.56
CA ALA A 16 3.60 -9.02 5.37
C ALA A 16 3.36 -7.59 4.87
N LEU A 17 4.43 -6.94 4.46
CA LEU A 17 4.33 -5.65 3.78
C LEU A 17 4.01 -5.87 2.32
N ALA A 18 3.00 -5.17 1.84
CA ALA A 18 2.54 -5.26 0.47
C ALA A 18 2.33 -3.87 -0.10
N ALA A 19 2.49 -3.76 -1.41
CA ALA A 19 1.98 -2.64 -2.19
C ALA A 19 0.92 -3.12 -3.19
N ALA A 20 0.01 -2.23 -3.53
CA ALA A 20 -0.96 -2.41 -4.61
C ALA A 20 -1.05 -1.11 -5.41
N TYR A 21 -1.41 -1.16 -6.69
CA TYR A 21 -1.80 0.04 -7.42
C TYR A 21 -3.29 0.26 -7.22
N VAL A 22 -3.67 1.46 -6.78
CA VAL A 22 -5.07 1.84 -6.60
C VAL A 22 -5.32 3.21 -7.23
N ASP A 23 -6.53 3.40 -7.74
CA ASP A 23 -7.02 4.67 -8.25
C ASP A 23 -8.04 5.23 -7.24
N THR A 24 -7.53 5.88 -6.20
CA THR A 24 -8.35 6.48 -5.14
C THR A 24 -7.67 7.76 -4.63
N ASP A 25 -8.39 8.59 -3.90
CA ASP A 25 -7.88 9.83 -3.28
C ASP A 25 -7.83 9.74 -1.75
N GLY A 26 -8.25 8.60 -1.18
CA GLY A 26 -8.33 8.41 0.26
C GLY A 26 -8.18 6.96 0.67
N ILE A 27 -7.50 6.76 1.80
CA ILE A 27 -7.31 5.45 2.41
C ILE A 27 -7.55 5.56 3.91
N THR A 28 -8.29 4.60 4.46
CA THR A 28 -8.51 4.47 5.89
C THR A 28 -8.33 3.03 6.34
N TRP A 29 -7.94 2.86 7.60
CA TRP A 29 -7.92 1.55 8.26
C TRP A 29 -9.11 1.44 9.20
N GLU A 30 -9.88 0.37 9.06
CA GLU A 30 -10.91 -0.03 10.02
C GLU A 30 -10.59 -1.46 10.49
N GLU A 31 -10.22 -1.59 11.77
CA GLU A 31 -9.75 -2.85 12.36
C GLU A 31 -8.60 -3.51 11.57
N LYS A 32 -8.93 -4.46 10.71
CA LYS A 32 -7.98 -5.24 9.87
C LYS A 32 -8.24 -5.06 8.38
N VAL A 33 -9.11 -4.12 8.01
CA VAL A 33 -9.54 -3.87 6.63
C VAL A 33 -9.01 -2.51 6.19
N LEU A 34 -8.37 -2.50 5.02
CA LEU A 34 -7.90 -1.29 4.36
C LEU A 34 -8.98 -0.82 3.38
N HIS A 35 -9.63 0.30 3.68
CA HIS A 35 -10.70 0.86 2.86
C HIS A 35 -10.18 1.96 1.93
N PHE A 36 -10.75 2.01 0.73
CA PHE A 36 -10.50 3.04 -0.27
C PHE A 36 -11.74 3.93 -0.43
N SER A 37 -11.54 5.16 -0.91
CA SER A 37 -12.63 6.14 -1.01
C SER A 37 -13.74 5.76 -2.01
N ASP A 38 -13.43 4.87 -2.97
CA ASP A 38 -14.40 4.35 -3.94
C ASP A 38 -15.30 3.23 -3.39
N GLY A 39 -15.07 2.82 -2.13
CA GLY A 39 -15.79 1.74 -1.46
C GLY A 39 -15.15 0.36 -1.63
N SER A 40 -14.11 0.23 -2.46
CA SER A 40 -13.32 -1.00 -2.53
C SER A 40 -12.45 -1.15 -1.26
N TYR A 41 -11.98 -2.37 -0.99
CA TYR A 41 -11.20 -2.63 0.21
C TYR A 41 -10.27 -3.85 0.07
N ILE A 42 -9.29 -3.94 0.98
CA ILE A 42 -8.43 -5.11 1.14
C ILE A 42 -8.65 -5.71 2.53
N GLU A 43 -9.03 -6.98 2.56
CA GLU A 43 -9.15 -7.78 3.78
C GLU A 43 -8.32 -9.06 3.62
N GLY A 44 -7.42 -9.31 4.57
CA GLY A 44 -6.53 -10.49 4.53
C GLY A 44 -5.74 -10.63 3.23
N GLY A 45 -5.31 -9.51 2.65
CA GLY A 45 -4.55 -9.45 1.39
C GLY A 45 -5.38 -9.63 0.12
N VAL A 46 -6.68 -9.92 0.24
CA VAL A 46 -7.63 -10.07 -0.86
C VAL A 46 -8.27 -8.73 -1.17
N PHE A 47 -8.32 -8.36 -2.44
CA PHE A 47 -9.00 -7.16 -2.90
C PHE A 47 -10.47 -7.45 -3.20
N HIS A 48 -11.34 -6.58 -2.73
CA HIS A 48 -12.78 -6.60 -2.94
C HIS A 48 -13.22 -5.30 -3.61
N ASP A 49 -14.04 -5.41 -4.64
CA ASP A 49 -14.63 -4.25 -5.30
C ASP A 49 -15.74 -3.61 -4.43
N PRO A 50 -16.33 -2.47 -4.82
CA PRO A 50 -17.38 -1.81 -4.02
C PRO A 50 -18.66 -2.63 -3.85
N SER A 51 -18.86 -3.70 -4.62
CA SER A 51 -19.97 -4.64 -4.44
C SER A 51 -19.68 -5.72 -3.38
N GLY A 52 -18.44 -5.80 -2.91
CA GLY A 52 -17.93 -6.80 -1.96
C GLY A 52 -17.39 -8.05 -2.64
N GLU A 53 -17.48 -8.15 -3.96
CA GLU A 53 -16.98 -9.28 -4.73
C GLU A 53 -15.46 -9.25 -4.82
N ARG A 54 -14.85 -10.44 -4.78
CA ARG A 54 -13.40 -10.57 -4.92
C ARG A 54 -12.99 -10.15 -6.33
N ALA A 55 -12.08 -9.18 -6.40
CA ALA A 55 -11.55 -8.68 -7.66
C ALA A 55 -10.03 -8.83 -7.72
N GLN A 56 -9.48 -8.70 -8.93
CA GLN A 56 -8.04 -8.61 -9.12
C GLN A 56 -7.58 -7.18 -8.91
N ILE A 57 -6.38 -7.03 -8.35
CA ILE A 57 -5.69 -5.76 -8.22
C ILE A 57 -4.28 -5.90 -8.77
N GLU A 58 -3.82 -4.88 -9.49
CA GLU A 58 -2.44 -4.85 -9.95
C GLU A 58 -1.51 -4.55 -8.77
N ARG A 59 -0.37 -5.24 -8.74
CA ARG A 59 0.64 -5.07 -7.68
C ARG A 59 2.01 -4.87 -8.31
N PRO A 60 2.85 -3.95 -7.79
CA PRO A 60 4.24 -3.92 -8.16
C PRO A 60 4.93 -5.23 -7.73
N HIS A 61 6.10 -5.53 -8.31
CA HIS A 61 6.88 -6.76 -8.07
C HIS A 61 7.41 -6.96 -6.62
N GLN A 62 6.90 -6.22 -5.62
CA GLN A 62 7.26 -6.31 -4.19
C GLN A 62 8.79 -6.29 -3.91
N VAL A 63 9.57 -5.74 -4.85
CA VAL A 63 11.05 -5.79 -4.84
C VAL A 63 11.64 -5.02 -3.66
N PHE A 64 10.92 -4.00 -3.19
CA PHE A 64 11.35 -3.09 -2.13
C PHE A 64 10.75 -3.42 -0.75
N THR A 65 10.27 -4.64 -0.53
CA THR A 65 9.66 -5.06 0.76
C THR A 65 10.53 -4.79 1.99
N ARG A 66 11.86 -4.91 1.88
CA ARG A 66 12.78 -4.53 2.98
C ARG A 66 12.78 -3.03 3.26
N TRP A 67 12.69 -2.20 2.23
CA TRP A 67 12.61 -0.74 2.36
C TRP A 67 11.26 -0.28 2.90
N TYR A 68 10.17 -0.98 2.56
CA TYR A 68 8.87 -0.75 3.17
C TYR A 68 8.92 -0.92 4.69
N GLY A 69 9.63 -1.96 5.16
CA GLY A 69 9.77 -2.22 6.59
C GLY A 69 10.59 -1.15 7.30
N PHE A 70 11.65 -0.67 6.64
CA PHE A 70 12.42 0.46 7.11
C PHE A 70 11.55 1.72 7.25
N ALA A 71 10.84 2.11 6.19
CA ALA A 71 9.98 3.31 6.20
C ALA A 71 8.87 3.23 7.26
N LEU A 72 8.26 2.06 7.46
CA LEU A 72 7.25 1.86 8.49
C LEU A 72 7.83 1.96 9.91
N THR A 73 9.06 1.48 10.12
CA THR A 73 9.72 1.49 11.43
C THR A 73 10.23 2.88 11.79
N PHE A 74 10.64 3.67 10.81
CA PHE A 74 11.25 4.99 11.01
C PHE A 74 10.53 6.07 10.17
N PRO A 75 9.29 6.46 10.55
CA PRO A 75 8.42 7.32 9.73
C PRO A 75 8.93 8.76 9.54
N GLU A 76 9.87 9.20 10.37
CA GLU A 76 10.44 10.56 10.34
C GLU A 76 11.90 10.57 9.83
N THR A 77 12.28 9.58 9.02
CA THR A 77 13.65 9.51 8.48
C THR A 77 13.85 10.50 7.34
N GLU A 78 14.93 11.27 7.42
CA GLU A 78 15.39 12.16 6.35
C GLU A 78 16.52 11.50 5.54
N ILE A 79 16.53 11.76 4.22
CA ILE A 79 17.58 11.27 3.31
C ILE A 79 18.47 12.46 2.92
N TRP A 80 19.77 12.34 3.17
CA TRP A 80 20.77 13.35 2.84
C TRP A 80 21.70 12.83 1.74
N SER A 81 22.03 13.68 0.77
CA SER A 81 23.01 13.41 -0.28
C SER A 81 23.92 14.62 -0.43
N ASP A 82 25.20 14.39 -0.72
CA ASP A 82 26.14 15.44 -1.11
C ASP A 82 25.95 15.90 -2.58
N GLY A 83 24.96 15.32 -3.28
CA GLY A 83 24.69 15.61 -4.68
C GLY A 83 25.72 15.00 -5.63
N SER A 84 26.66 14.18 -5.16
CA SER A 84 27.72 13.63 -6.00
C SER A 84 27.27 12.44 -6.87
N GLY A 85 25.97 12.16 -6.91
CA GLY A 85 25.31 11.24 -7.84
C GLY A 85 26.15 10.01 -8.21
N ARG A 86 26.27 9.06 -7.29
CA ARG A 86 26.67 7.70 -7.60
C ARG A 86 25.48 6.77 -7.46
#